data_AF-A0A7S1C9L6-F1
#
_entry.id   AF-A0A7S1C9L6-F1
#
_cell.length_a   1.000
_cell.length_b   1.000
_cell.length_c   1.000
_cell.angle_alpha   90.00
_cell.angle_beta   90.00
_cell.angle_gamma   90.00
#
_symmetry.space_group_name_H-M   'P 1'
#
loop_
_entity.id
_entity.type
_entity.pdbx_description
1 polymer ?
#
loop_
_entity_poly.entity_id
_entity_poly.type
_entity_poly.pdbx_seq_one_letter_code
_entity_poly.pdbx_strand_id
1 'polypeptide(L)'
;AAATEPGAASPLRRGVSASRESTRHGGGGAHTRTTAGTGGRRRRRRRNTQSPCSYMHTPLKDRAPYGAMKLMLCSVCKRKWVPEILLATIEPPRGIPVKGPGVLVEARVCIVKDKSAGVERECSAISDELFFLEYEMHQQLTTKMKLMGRNAIFALRSTVVFNSTLAVGIMAGTAVLLDGLPPPPRLRVPRSLEGAGPVALDMVAKTGQDLQASCTALSQFNANAITNTANAQVAAVRSRVAAHKAARAS
;
A
#
# COMPACT_ATOMS: atom_id res chain seq x y z
N ALA A 1 26.86 56.65 17.44
CA ALA A 1 27.55 55.38 17.18
C ALA A 1 26.47 54.39 16.71
N ALA A 2 26.16 54.20 15.42
CA ALA A 2 26.96 53.90 14.23
C ALA A 2 27.66 52.53 14.27
N ALA A 3 27.06 51.56 13.56
CA ALA A 3 27.63 50.44 12.77
C ALA A 3 26.53 49.34 12.64
N THR A 4 25.70 49.26 11.59
CA THR A 4 25.90 48.79 10.20
C THR A 4 26.07 47.26 10.06
N GLU A 5 25.12 46.62 9.35
CA GLU A 5 25.05 45.20 8.92
C GLU A 5 26.04 44.86 7.76
N PRO A 6 25.97 43.76 6.95
CA PRO A 6 25.12 42.53 6.93
C PRO A 6 25.80 41.18 6.50
N GLY A 7 25.03 40.08 6.57
CA GLY A 7 24.91 39.07 5.50
C GLY A 7 25.88 37.88 5.43
N ALA A 8 25.35 36.66 5.56
CA ALA A 8 25.90 35.47 4.88
C ALA A 8 24.87 34.31 4.82
N ALA A 9 24.26 34.13 3.65
CA ALA A 9 23.60 32.89 3.23
C ALA A 9 24.63 31.91 2.67
N SER A 10 24.40 30.59 2.80
CA SER A 10 25.22 29.54 2.18
C SER A 10 24.47 28.19 2.13
N PRO A 11 24.80 27.29 1.17
CA PRO A 11 23.87 27.03 0.07
C PRO A 11 23.41 25.57 -0.10
N LEU A 12 22.30 25.44 -0.83
CA LEU A 12 21.77 24.23 -1.45
C LEU A 12 22.82 23.57 -2.36
N ARG A 13 23.19 22.33 -2.05
CA ARG A 13 24.00 21.48 -2.93
C ARG A 13 23.13 20.95 -4.08
N ARG A 14 23.28 21.56 -5.26
CA ARG A 14 22.98 20.96 -6.56
C ARG A 14 24.04 19.91 -6.88
N GLY A 15 23.67 18.65 -6.90
CA GLY A 15 24.45 17.55 -7.48
C GLY A 15 23.94 17.23 -8.87
N VAL A 16 24.50 17.89 -9.88
CA VAL A 16 24.37 17.51 -11.29
C VAL A 16 25.20 16.25 -11.50
N SER A 17 24.60 15.15 -11.95
CA SER A 17 25.34 14.01 -12.50
C SER A 17 24.99 13.81 -13.97
N ALA A 18 26.01 14.09 -14.76
CA ALA A 18 26.08 14.10 -16.21
C ALA A 18 25.56 12.80 -16.85
N SER A 19 24.69 12.98 -17.85
CA SER A 19 24.48 12.03 -18.93
C SER A 19 25.79 11.86 -19.69
N ARG A 20 26.40 10.67 -19.63
CA ARG A 20 27.46 10.28 -20.56
C ARG A 20 26.83 9.61 -21.78
N GLU A 21 26.55 10.44 -22.77
CA GLU A 21 26.53 10.08 -24.19
C GLU A 21 27.96 9.63 -24.56
N SER A 22 28.13 8.45 -25.16
CA SER A 22 29.41 8.04 -25.74
C SER A 22 29.22 7.69 -27.20
N THR A 23 29.68 8.63 -28.01
CA THR A 23 29.76 8.66 -29.46
C THR A 23 30.70 7.60 -29.99
N ARG A 24 30.34 7.06 -31.15
CA ARG A 24 31.11 6.11 -31.96
C ARG A 24 32.33 6.81 -32.56
N HIS A 25 33.49 6.13 -32.57
CA HIS A 25 34.43 6.20 -33.69
C HIS A 25 35.23 4.90 -33.81
N GLY A 26 35.46 4.50 -35.06
CA GLY A 26 36.09 3.24 -35.44
C GLY A 26 37.57 3.35 -35.83
N GLY A 27 38.12 2.17 -36.13
CA GLY A 27 39.49 1.86 -36.53
C GLY A 27 39.88 0.56 -35.82
N GLY A 28 40.20 -0.57 -36.45
CA GLY A 28 40.86 -0.81 -37.72
C GLY A 28 42.22 -1.45 -37.40
N GLY A 29 42.32 -2.80 -37.47
CA GLY A 29 43.59 -3.51 -37.22
C GLY A 29 43.39 -4.98 -36.83
N ALA A 30 43.66 -5.87 -37.79
CA ALA A 30 43.57 -7.33 -37.68
C ALA A 30 44.72 -7.94 -36.85
N HIS A 31 44.52 -9.13 -36.26
CA HIS A 31 45.44 -10.28 -36.34
C HIS A 31 44.82 -11.57 -35.76
N THR A 32 44.77 -12.59 -36.64
CA THR A 32 44.98 -14.05 -36.45
C THR A 32 44.12 -14.92 -35.52
N ARG A 33 43.68 -16.04 -36.13
CA ARG A 33 42.90 -17.17 -35.62
C ARG A 33 43.56 -17.91 -34.45
N THR A 34 42.75 -18.30 -33.47
CA THR A 34 42.81 -19.61 -32.82
C THR A 34 41.43 -20.05 -32.36
N THR A 35 41.11 -21.29 -32.72
CA THR A 35 39.84 -21.98 -32.51
C THR A 35 39.80 -22.61 -31.12
N ALA A 36 38.79 -22.30 -30.31
CA ALA A 36 38.28 -23.22 -29.28
C ALA A 36 36.93 -22.69 -28.77
N GLY A 37 35.93 -23.56 -28.76
CA GLY A 37 34.53 -23.21 -28.56
C GLY A 37 34.22 -22.53 -27.24
N THR A 38 33.30 -21.58 -27.28
CA THR A 38 32.41 -21.28 -26.15
C THR A 38 31.03 -20.97 -26.69
N GLY A 39 30.04 -21.70 -26.19
CA GLY A 39 28.65 -21.62 -26.62
C GLY A 39 28.14 -20.19 -26.60
N GLY A 40 27.70 -19.71 -27.76
CA GLY A 40 26.99 -18.45 -27.90
C GLY A 40 25.80 -18.45 -26.96
N ARG A 41 25.94 -17.76 -25.82
CA ARG A 41 24.82 -17.38 -24.97
C ARG A 41 23.93 -16.47 -25.81
N ARG A 42 22.99 -17.08 -26.54
CA ARG A 42 21.82 -16.42 -27.09
C ARG A 42 21.18 -15.69 -25.91
N ARG A 43 21.46 -14.40 -25.76
CA ARG A 43 20.66 -13.49 -24.95
C ARG A 43 19.30 -13.49 -25.63
N ARG A 44 18.47 -14.49 -25.30
CA ARG A 44 17.02 -14.44 -25.45
C ARG A 44 16.66 -13.09 -24.82
N ARG A 45 16.40 -12.07 -25.65
CA ARG A 45 15.57 -10.94 -25.26
C ARG A 45 14.28 -11.61 -24.78
N ARG A 46 14.22 -11.89 -23.47
CA ARG A 46 12.99 -12.31 -22.82
C ARG A 46 12.03 -11.21 -23.20
N ARG A 47 11.03 -11.52 -24.02
CA ARG A 47 9.86 -10.66 -24.18
C ARG A 47 9.49 -10.27 -22.76
N ASN A 48 9.60 -8.99 -22.46
CA ASN A 48 9.28 -8.44 -21.15
C ASN A 48 7.75 -8.46 -21.02
N THR A 49 7.16 -9.66 -21.06
CA THR A 49 5.82 -9.88 -20.56
C THR A 49 5.95 -9.66 -19.07
N GLN A 50 5.74 -8.41 -18.66
CA GLN A 50 5.78 -8.02 -17.27
C GLN A 50 4.89 -9.02 -16.53
N SER A 51 5.45 -9.71 -15.53
CA SER A 51 4.67 -10.60 -14.69
C SER A 51 3.49 -9.82 -14.12
N PRO A 52 2.30 -10.42 -13.92
CA PRO A 52 1.13 -9.71 -13.38
C PRO A 52 1.41 -9.11 -11.99
N CYS A 53 2.41 -9.63 -11.28
CA CYS A 53 2.90 -9.06 -10.03
C CYS A 53 3.79 -7.82 -10.14
N SER A 54 4.10 -7.36 -11.36
CA SER A 54 4.92 -6.16 -11.59
C SER A 54 4.33 -4.90 -10.94
N TYR A 55 3.00 -4.73 -10.99
CA TYR A 55 2.27 -3.62 -10.37
C TYR A 55 2.38 -3.56 -8.84
N MET A 56 2.77 -4.66 -8.20
CA MET A 56 2.88 -4.76 -6.74
C MET A 56 4.32 -4.59 -6.25
N HIS A 57 5.30 -4.58 -7.15
CA HIS A 57 6.70 -4.56 -6.76
C HIS A 57 7.18 -3.15 -6.45
N THR A 58 7.86 -3.01 -5.33
CA THR A 58 8.60 -1.79 -5.00
C THR A 58 9.88 -1.72 -5.86
N PRO A 59 10.09 -0.65 -6.63
CA PRO A 59 11.18 -0.58 -7.61
C PRO A 59 12.60 -0.55 -6.99
N LEU A 60 12.77 -0.23 -5.71
CA LEU A 60 14.09 -0.32 -5.05
C LEU A 60 13.95 -0.56 -3.54
N LYS A 61 14.85 -1.38 -2.98
CA LYS A 61 14.96 -1.61 -1.52
C LYS A 61 15.46 -0.35 -0.80
N ASP A 62 16.36 0.41 -1.42
CA ASP A 62 16.97 1.65 -0.87
C ASP A 62 16.18 2.94 -1.20
N ARG A 63 15.13 2.86 -2.02
CA ARG A 63 14.19 3.97 -2.26
C ARG A 63 12.79 3.62 -1.78
N ALA A 64 12.70 2.80 -0.73
CA ALA A 64 11.49 2.83 0.07
C ALA A 64 11.24 4.31 0.44
N PRO A 65 10.04 4.86 0.18
CA PRO A 65 9.78 6.28 0.41
C PRO A 65 10.04 6.68 1.88
N TYR A 66 10.05 5.70 2.79
CA TYR A 66 10.36 5.86 4.21
C TYR A 66 11.26 4.71 4.69
N GLY A 67 12.29 5.03 5.48
CA GLY A 67 13.26 4.05 6.00
C GLY A 67 12.65 2.98 6.92
N ALA A 68 11.47 3.23 7.49
CA ALA A 68 10.73 2.29 8.33
C ALA A 68 9.69 1.43 7.57
N MET A 69 9.61 1.54 6.24
CA MET A 69 8.63 0.79 5.47
C MET A 69 8.94 -0.71 5.50
N LYS A 70 8.04 -1.51 6.09
CA LYS A 70 8.18 -2.97 6.12
C LYS A 70 7.90 -3.56 4.75
N LEU A 71 8.96 -3.99 4.07
CA LEU A 71 8.91 -4.68 2.79
C LEU A 71 9.03 -6.20 2.99
N MET A 72 8.24 -6.94 2.22
CA MET A 72 8.21 -8.41 2.22
C MET A 72 8.55 -8.94 0.83
N LEU A 73 8.92 -10.22 0.71
CA LEU A 73 9.11 -10.86 -0.60
C LEU A 73 7.76 -11.12 -1.26
N CYS A 74 7.65 -10.82 -2.56
CA CYS A 74 6.45 -11.05 -3.35
C CYS A 74 5.99 -12.51 -3.27
N SER A 75 4.73 -12.75 -2.94
CA SER A 75 4.17 -14.10 -2.84
C SER A 75 4.04 -14.82 -4.19
N VAL A 76 4.02 -14.10 -5.31
CA VAL A 76 3.91 -14.68 -6.65
C VAL A 76 5.28 -14.99 -7.24
N CYS A 77 6.20 -14.02 -7.27
CA CYS A 77 7.51 -14.22 -7.93
C CYS A 77 8.65 -14.60 -6.98
N LYS A 78 8.47 -14.43 -5.66
CA LYS A 78 9.44 -14.72 -4.58
C LYS A 78 10.83 -14.07 -4.75
N ARG A 79 10.95 -13.05 -5.63
CA ARG A 79 12.23 -12.40 -5.97
C ARG A 79 12.28 -10.92 -5.65
N LYS A 80 11.18 -10.20 -5.90
CA LYS A 80 11.08 -8.74 -5.71
C LYS A 80 10.34 -8.42 -4.43
N TRP A 81 10.58 -7.21 -3.92
CA TRP A 81 9.97 -6.71 -2.71
C TRP A 81 8.59 -6.11 -2.98
N VAL A 82 7.68 -6.27 -2.02
CA VAL A 82 6.32 -5.74 -2.02
C VAL A 82 6.03 -5.11 -0.66
N PRO A 83 5.14 -4.11 -0.58
CA PRO A 83 4.70 -3.55 0.70
C PRO A 83 3.77 -4.52 1.46
N GLU A 84 3.54 -4.27 2.75
CA GLU A 84 2.51 -5.00 3.52
C GLU A 84 1.09 -4.64 3.04
N ILE A 85 0.87 -3.36 2.72
CA ILE A 85 -0.42 -2.81 2.30
C ILE A 85 -0.19 -1.88 1.12
N LEU A 86 -1.11 -1.88 0.15
CA LEU A 86 -1.11 -0.94 -0.97
C LEU A 86 -2.35 -0.04 -0.89
N LEU A 87 -2.15 1.28 -0.81
CA LEU A 87 -3.23 2.26 -0.96
C LEU A 87 -3.01 3.02 -2.27
N ALA A 88 -4.06 3.14 -3.07
CA ALA A 88 -4.00 3.80 -4.37
C ALA A 88 -5.28 4.59 -4.65
N THR A 89 -5.13 5.80 -5.16
CA THR A 89 -6.24 6.66 -5.62
C THR A 89 -6.75 6.26 -7.00
N ILE A 90 -5.96 5.49 -7.75
CA ILE A 90 -6.34 4.96 -9.07
C ILE A 90 -7.26 3.76 -8.94
N GLU A 91 -8.04 3.51 -9.99
CA GLU A 91 -8.74 2.24 -10.19
C GLU A 91 -7.72 1.09 -10.37
N PRO A 92 -8.02 -0.15 -9.92
CA PRO A 92 -7.10 -1.27 -10.10
C PRO A 92 -6.73 -1.47 -11.58
N PRO A 93 -5.42 -1.49 -11.92
CA PRO A 93 -4.99 -1.72 -13.30
C PRO A 93 -5.50 -3.06 -13.84
N ARG A 94 -5.84 -3.08 -15.13
CA ARG A 94 -6.31 -4.30 -15.80
C ARG A 94 -5.24 -5.40 -15.71
N GLY A 95 -5.64 -6.57 -15.20
CA GLY A 95 -4.75 -7.73 -15.07
C GLY A 95 -3.92 -7.79 -13.79
N ILE A 96 -4.17 -6.91 -12.81
CA ILE A 96 -3.61 -7.08 -11.47
C ILE A 96 -4.25 -8.33 -10.80
N PRO A 97 -3.46 -9.22 -10.17
CA PRO A 97 -4.00 -10.46 -9.63
C PRO A 97 -4.73 -10.20 -8.30
N VAL A 98 -6.05 -10.08 -8.40
CA VAL A 98 -6.98 -9.91 -7.28
C VAL A 98 -7.63 -11.25 -6.93
N LYS A 99 -7.69 -11.57 -5.63
CA LYS A 99 -8.44 -12.68 -5.06
C LYS A 99 -9.78 -12.22 -4.50
N GLY A 100 -10.85 -12.85 -4.98
CA GLY A 100 -12.21 -12.62 -4.49
C GLY A 100 -12.77 -11.24 -4.87
N PRO A 101 -13.99 -10.93 -4.41
CA PRO A 101 -14.62 -9.64 -4.68
C PRO A 101 -13.98 -8.52 -3.86
N GLY A 102 -13.94 -7.33 -4.48
CA GLY A 102 -13.66 -6.09 -3.77
C GLY A 102 -14.81 -5.73 -2.84
N VAL A 103 -14.48 -5.08 -1.73
CA VAL A 103 -15.47 -4.61 -0.75
C VAL A 103 -15.24 -3.13 -0.49
N LEU A 104 -16.32 -2.34 -0.45
CA LEU A 104 -16.23 -0.93 -0.10
C LEU A 104 -15.83 -0.79 1.38
N VAL A 105 -14.81 0.00 1.63
CA VAL A 105 -14.35 0.34 2.97
C VAL A 105 -14.35 1.84 3.12
N GLU A 106 -14.88 2.29 4.24
CA GLU A 106 -15.04 3.70 4.57
C GLU A 106 -14.64 3.93 6.03
N ALA A 107 -13.89 5.00 6.26
CA ALA A 107 -13.54 5.56 7.55
C ALA A 107 -14.16 6.95 7.68
N ARG A 108 -14.65 7.27 8.88
CA ARG A 108 -15.27 8.56 9.20
C ARG A 108 -14.74 9.02 10.55
N VAL A 109 -14.20 10.22 10.57
CA VAL A 109 -13.67 10.85 11.77
C VAL A 109 -14.37 12.19 11.95
N CYS A 110 -14.80 12.46 13.17
CA CYS A 110 -15.44 13.72 13.54
C CYS A 110 -14.70 14.30 14.74
N ILE A 111 -14.28 15.55 14.63
CA ILE A 111 -13.62 16.30 15.69
C ILE A 111 -14.54 17.46 16.06
N VAL A 112 -14.84 17.59 17.35
CA VAL A 112 -15.57 18.74 17.88
C VAL A 112 -14.57 19.83 18.19
N LYS A 113 -14.85 21.04 17.69
CA LYS A 113 -14.02 22.22 17.88
C LYS A 113 -14.63 23.13 18.91
N ASP A 114 -13.79 23.62 19.82
CA ASP A 114 -14.14 24.74 20.67
C ASP A 114 -14.16 26.03 19.85
N LYS A 115 -15.11 26.91 20.16
CA LYS A 115 -15.25 28.19 19.48
C LYS A 115 -14.05 29.07 19.81
N SER A 116 -13.08 29.14 18.90
CA SER A 116 -11.92 30.02 19.07
C SER A 116 -12.32 31.48 18.82
N ALA A 117 -11.83 32.39 19.66
CA ALA A 117 -12.08 33.83 19.52
C ALA A 117 -11.21 34.41 18.39
N GLY A 118 -11.74 34.43 17.17
CA GLY A 118 -11.20 35.17 16.02
C GLY A 118 -10.86 34.30 14.80
N VAL A 119 -11.12 34.84 13.61
CA VAL A 119 -11.00 34.15 12.31
C VAL A 119 -9.56 33.70 12.01
N GLU A 120 -8.56 34.50 12.38
CA GLU A 120 -7.16 34.16 12.10
C GLU A 120 -6.66 32.95 12.90
N ARG A 121 -7.04 32.86 14.19
CA ARG A 121 -6.66 31.72 15.06
C ARG A 121 -7.36 30.43 14.64
N GLU A 122 -8.59 30.54 14.14
CA GLU A 122 -9.36 29.41 13.63
C GLU A 122 -8.70 28.76 12.40
N CYS A 123 -8.21 29.55 11.44
CA CYS A 123 -7.55 29.03 10.24
C CYS A 123 -6.23 28.30 10.54
N SER A 124 -5.42 28.82 11.48
CA SER A 124 -4.20 28.14 11.92
C SER A 124 -4.51 26.82 12.63
N ALA A 125 -5.49 26.81 13.54
CA ALA A 125 -5.92 25.60 14.22
C ALA A 125 -6.47 24.53 13.26
N ILE A 126 -7.26 24.93 12.24
CA ILE A 126 -7.71 24.02 11.18
C ILE A 126 -6.54 23.37 10.44
N SER A 127 -5.53 24.16 10.12
CA SER A 127 -4.36 23.69 9.35
C SER A 127 -3.57 22.64 10.14
N ASP A 128 -3.40 22.85 11.43
CA ASP A 128 -2.68 21.91 12.32
C ASP A 128 -3.50 20.63 12.56
N GLU A 129 -4.82 20.75 12.74
CA GLU A 129 -5.71 19.60 12.95
C GLU A 129 -5.89 18.71 11.73
N LEU A 130 -5.78 19.27 10.51
CA LEU A 130 -5.98 18.50 9.28
C LEU A 130 -5.03 17.29 9.21
N PHE A 131 -3.78 17.45 9.64
CA PHE A 131 -2.81 16.36 9.68
C PHE A 131 -3.24 15.22 10.62
N PHE A 132 -3.77 15.56 11.79
CA PHE A 132 -4.27 14.58 12.76
C PHE A 132 -5.52 13.88 12.22
N LEU A 133 -6.45 14.64 11.63
CA LEU A 133 -7.66 14.09 11.02
C LEU A 133 -7.32 13.11 9.88
N GLU A 134 -6.39 13.48 9.00
CA GLU A 134 -5.95 12.61 7.90
C GLU A 134 -5.28 11.33 8.40
N TYR A 135 -4.43 11.47 9.41
CA TYR A 135 -3.78 10.33 10.05
C TYR A 135 -4.80 9.37 10.69
N GLU A 136 -5.78 9.88 11.43
CA GLU A 136 -6.83 9.07 12.03
C GLU A 136 -7.71 8.38 10.99
N MET A 137 -8.08 9.08 9.91
CA MET A 137 -8.81 8.48 8.79
C MET A 137 -8.02 7.30 8.19
N HIS A 138 -6.71 7.49 7.94
CA HIS A 138 -5.87 6.43 7.43
C HIS A 138 -5.72 5.25 8.40
N GLN A 139 -5.60 5.50 9.70
CA GLN A 139 -5.56 4.46 10.72
C GLN A 139 -6.85 3.63 10.75
N GLN A 140 -8.00 4.29 10.82
CA GLN A 140 -9.30 3.62 10.84
C GLN A 140 -9.53 2.82 9.57
N LEU A 141 -9.22 3.41 8.40
CA LEU A 141 -9.38 2.74 7.11
C LEU A 141 -8.50 1.50 7.00
N THR A 142 -7.23 1.62 7.39
CA THR A 142 -6.27 0.51 7.35
C THR A 142 -6.68 -0.61 8.31
N THR A 143 -7.15 -0.26 9.50
CA THR A 143 -7.62 -1.24 10.50
C THR A 143 -8.87 -1.96 10.01
N LYS A 144 -9.85 -1.24 9.44
CA LYS A 144 -11.07 -1.84 8.88
C LYS A 144 -10.75 -2.75 7.70
N MET A 145 -9.84 -2.35 6.82
CA MET A 145 -9.35 -3.20 5.72
C MET A 145 -8.69 -4.49 6.24
N LYS A 146 -7.86 -4.40 7.28
CA LYS A 146 -7.22 -5.56 7.93
C LYS A 146 -8.24 -6.49 8.58
N LEU A 147 -9.28 -5.96 9.25
CA LEU A 147 -10.40 -6.76 9.80
C LEU A 147 -11.11 -7.56 8.71
N MET A 148 -11.27 -6.97 7.53
CA MET A 148 -11.90 -7.58 6.36
C MET A 148 -10.98 -8.57 5.62
N GLY A 149 -9.75 -8.76 6.09
CA GLY A 149 -8.80 -9.68 5.48
C GLY A 149 -8.32 -9.24 4.09
N ARG A 150 -8.36 -7.94 3.79
CA ARG A 150 -7.86 -7.35 2.54
C ARG A 150 -6.51 -6.67 2.75
N ASN A 151 -5.68 -6.56 1.71
CA ASN A 151 -4.33 -5.99 1.79
C ASN A 151 -4.08 -4.83 0.81
N ALA A 152 -5.07 -4.43 0.01
CA ALA A 152 -4.97 -3.27 -0.84
C ALA A 152 -6.29 -2.51 -0.90
N ILE A 153 -6.22 -1.19 -1.08
CA ILE A 153 -7.38 -0.33 -1.36
C ILE A 153 -7.09 0.45 -2.63
N PHE A 154 -8.05 0.43 -3.55
CA PHE A 154 -8.04 1.19 -4.79
C PHE A 154 -9.18 2.19 -4.84
N ALA A 155 -9.11 3.12 -5.80
CA ALA A 155 -10.07 4.22 -5.96
C ALA A 155 -10.26 5.00 -4.65
N LEU A 156 -9.18 5.18 -3.89
CA LEU A 156 -9.20 5.89 -2.62
C LEU A 156 -9.56 7.36 -2.84
N ARG A 157 -10.55 7.86 -2.09
CA ARG A 157 -10.96 9.25 -2.04
C ARG A 157 -11.01 9.70 -0.59
N SER A 158 -10.47 10.88 -0.31
CA SER A 158 -10.58 11.55 0.98
C SER A 158 -11.27 12.89 0.78
N THR A 159 -12.23 13.18 1.63
CA THR A 159 -12.99 14.42 1.65
C THR A 159 -13.04 14.93 3.08
N VAL A 160 -12.64 16.17 3.28
CA VAL A 160 -12.66 16.83 4.58
C VAL A 160 -13.56 18.05 4.49
N VAL A 161 -14.48 18.17 5.46
CA VAL A 161 -15.42 19.29 5.57
C VAL A 161 -15.20 19.94 6.93
N PHE A 162 -15.00 21.26 6.91
CA PHE A 162 -14.84 22.06 8.11
C PHE A 162 -16.06 22.94 8.33
N ASN A 163 -16.48 23.03 9.59
CA ASN A 163 -17.50 23.92 10.10
C ASN A 163 -16.96 24.60 11.37
N SER A 164 -17.61 25.68 11.82
CA SER A 164 -17.17 26.48 12.98
C SER A 164 -17.15 25.73 14.31
N THR A 165 -17.85 24.59 14.38
CA THR A 165 -17.93 23.75 15.58
C THR A 165 -17.47 22.30 15.34
N LEU A 166 -17.31 21.89 14.08
CA LEU A 166 -17.09 20.48 13.73
C LEU A 166 -16.16 20.38 12.52
N ALA A 167 -15.18 19.48 12.59
CA ALA A 167 -14.44 19.01 11.44
C ALA A 167 -14.79 17.55 11.18
N VAL A 168 -15.16 17.23 9.94
CA VAL A 168 -15.56 15.88 9.53
C VAL A 168 -14.68 15.42 8.38
N GLY A 169 -13.97 14.32 8.59
CA GLY A 169 -13.17 13.64 7.59
C GLY A 169 -13.84 12.34 7.16
N ILE A 170 -13.96 12.13 5.85
CA ILE A 170 -14.44 10.87 5.27
C ILE A 170 -13.38 10.36 4.29
N MET A 171 -13.04 9.08 4.41
CA MET A 171 -12.13 8.41 3.48
C MET A 171 -12.73 7.08 3.04
N ALA A 172 -12.88 6.89 1.73
CA ALA A 172 -13.53 5.72 1.15
C ALA A 172 -12.74 5.14 -0.02
N GLY A 173 -12.80 3.83 -0.18
CA GLY A 173 -12.18 3.12 -1.30
C GLY A 173 -12.60 1.67 -1.39
N THR A 174 -12.22 0.99 -2.46
CA THR A 174 -12.51 -0.44 -2.67
C THR A 174 -11.34 -1.29 -2.21
N ALA A 175 -11.54 -2.04 -1.13
CA ALA A 175 -10.56 -2.97 -0.60
C ALA A 175 -10.58 -4.31 -1.34
N VAL A 176 -9.40 -4.79 -1.73
CA VAL A 176 -9.19 -6.04 -2.46
C VAL A 176 -8.04 -6.84 -1.84
N LEU A 177 -8.01 -8.15 -2.10
CA LEU A 177 -6.90 -9.00 -1.70
C LEU A 177 -6.02 -9.25 -2.92
N LEU A 178 -4.79 -8.76 -2.89
CA LEU A 178 -3.79 -8.98 -3.92
C LEU A 178 -2.92 -10.19 -3.61
N ASP A 179 -2.66 -11.02 -4.61
CA ASP A 179 -1.87 -12.25 -4.47
C ASP A 179 -0.39 -12.05 -4.24
N GLY A 180 0.15 -10.92 -4.72
CA GLY A 180 1.57 -10.62 -4.57
C GLY A 180 1.94 -10.12 -3.19
N LEU A 181 0.99 -9.51 -2.48
CA LEU A 181 1.19 -8.96 -1.15
C LEU A 181 1.00 -10.05 -0.08
N PRO A 182 1.62 -9.90 1.10
CA PRO A 182 1.33 -10.78 2.22
C PRO A 182 -0.14 -10.68 2.63
N PRO A 183 -0.74 -11.76 3.15
CA PRO A 183 -2.05 -11.67 3.77
C PRO A 183 -1.97 -10.76 5.01
N PRO A 184 -2.99 -9.94 5.27
CA PRO A 184 -2.97 -9.04 6.41
C PRO A 184 -2.89 -9.87 7.71
N PRO A 185 -2.05 -9.45 8.67
CA PRO A 185 -1.97 -10.13 9.96
C PRO A 185 -3.29 -10.00 10.72
N ARG A 186 -3.61 -11.02 11.53
CA ARG A 186 -4.77 -10.96 12.43
C ARG A 186 -4.60 -9.77 13.37
N LEU A 187 -5.60 -8.91 13.43
CA LEU A 187 -5.57 -7.77 14.33
C LEU A 187 -5.56 -8.25 15.77
N ARG A 188 -4.62 -7.71 16.54
CA ARG A 188 -4.55 -7.87 17.99
C ARG A 188 -5.01 -6.55 18.59
N VAL A 189 -6.04 -6.60 19.41
CA VAL A 189 -6.51 -5.45 20.18
C VAL A 189 -5.44 -5.13 21.23
N PRO A 190 -4.80 -3.95 21.19
CA PRO A 190 -3.87 -3.56 22.22
C PRO A 190 -4.63 -3.42 23.55
N ARG A 191 -4.14 -4.08 24.59
CA ARG A 191 -4.65 -3.93 25.96
C ARG A 191 -3.98 -2.70 26.54
N SER A 192 -4.60 -1.52 26.39
CA SER A 192 -4.10 -0.33 27.08
C SER A 192 -4.54 -0.41 28.54
N LEU A 193 -3.59 -0.62 29.45
CA LEU A 193 -3.82 -0.83 30.89
C LEU A 193 -3.15 0.27 31.73
N GLU A 194 -2.93 1.46 31.18
CA GLU A 194 -2.32 2.56 31.93
C GLU A 194 -3.37 3.22 32.83
N GLY A 195 -3.33 2.90 34.13
CA GLY A 195 -4.00 3.65 35.20
C GLY A 195 -5.34 3.12 35.72
N ALA A 196 -5.82 1.95 35.30
CA ALA A 196 -7.09 1.40 35.76
C ALA A 196 -6.96 0.67 37.12
N GLY A 197 -7.84 0.99 38.08
CA GLY A 197 -7.94 0.27 39.36
C GLY A 197 -8.29 -1.22 39.19
N PRO A 198 -8.10 -2.06 40.22
CA PRO A 198 -8.14 -3.53 40.10
C PRO A 198 -9.45 -4.09 39.55
N VAL A 199 -10.59 -3.43 39.83
CA VAL A 199 -11.92 -3.84 39.34
C VAL A 199 -12.14 -3.45 37.87
N ALA A 200 -11.65 -2.28 37.46
CA ALA A 200 -11.71 -1.82 36.08
C ALA A 200 -10.75 -2.63 35.18
N LEU A 201 -9.64 -3.12 35.73
CA LEU A 201 -8.67 -3.94 35.01
C LEU A 201 -9.28 -5.27 34.53
N ASP A 202 -10.05 -5.97 35.39
CA ASP A 202 -10.72 -7.23 35.02
C ASP A 202 -11.81 -7.00 33.96
N MET A 203 -12.59 -5.92 34.08
CA MET A 203 -13.62 -5.58 33.10
C MET A 203 -13.03 -5.15 31.75
N VAL A 204 -11.95 -4.37 31.74
CA VAL A 204 -11.20 -3.99 30.53
C VAL A 204 -10.51 -5.22 29.92
N ALA A 205 -10.02 -6.15 30.75
CA ALA A 205 -9.41 -7.38 30.28
C ALA A 205 -10.45 -8.31 29.63
N LYS A 206 -11.63 -8.47 30.24
CA LYS A 206 -12.75 -9.26 29.68
C LYS A 206 -13.27 -8.66 28.38
N THR A 207 -13.60 -7.37 28.37
CA THR A 207 -14.03 -6.67 27.13
C THR A 207 -12.97 -6.72 26.04
N GLY A 208 -11.68 -6.58 26.39
CA GLY A 208 -10.58 -6.75 25.44
C GLY A 208 -10.46 -8.18 24.89
N GLN A 209 -10.74 -9.21 25.69
CA GLN A 209 -10.78 -10.60 25.26
C GLN A 209 -11.97 -10.88 24.34
N ASP A 210 -13.16 -10.39 24.69
CA ASP A 210 -14.37 -10.55 23.90
C ASP A 210 -14.24 -9.85 22.54
N LEU A 211 -13.69 -8.63 22.54
CA LEU A 211 -13.41 -7.91 21.30
C LEU A 211 -12.38 -8.64 20.45
N GLN A 212 -11.33 -9.21 21.07
CA GLN A 212 -10.34 -10.02 20.36
C GLN A 212 -10.96 -11.30 19.77
N ALA A 213 -11.85 -11.97 20.50
CA ALA A 213 -12.56 -13.15 20.04
C ALA A 213 -13.45 -12.81 18.84
N SER A 214 -14.23 -11.72 18.94
CA SER A 214 -15.07 -11.21 17.85
C SER A 214 -14.25 -10.85 16.60
N CYS A 215 -13.15 -10.11 16.76
CA CYS A 215 -12.24 -9.79 15.65
C CYS A 215 -11.66 -11.05 15.00
N THR A 216 -11.33 -12.06 15.81
CA THR A 216 -10.75 -13.32 15.31
C THR A 216 -11.77 -14.14 14.53
N ALA A 217 -13.00 -14.26 15.04
CA ALA A 217 -14.11 -14.93 14.38
C ALA A 217 -14.45 -14.25 13.05
N LEU A 218 -14.57 -12.91 13.05
CA LEU A 218 -14.84 -12.14 11.84
C LEU A 218 -13.71 -12.29 10.81
N SER A 219 -12.45 -12.25 11.26
CA SER A 219 -11.30 -12.49 10.39
C SER A 219 -11.31 -13.89 9.76
N GLN A 220 -11.68 -14.94 10.51
CA GLN A 220 -11.80 -16.29 9.98
C GLN A 220 -12.95 -16.41 8.98
N PHE A 221 -14.11 -15.84 9.29
CA PHE A 221 -15.25 -15.79 8.38
C PHE A 221 -14.88 -15.10 7.07
N ASN A 222 -14.25 -13.93 7.15
CA ASN A 222 -13.81 -13.17 5.99
C ASN A 222 -12.77 -13.95 5.17
N ALA A 223 -11.81 -14.62 5.80
CA ALA A 223 -10.84 -15.45 5.11
C ALA A 223 -11.50 -16.60 4.34
N ASN A 224 -12.44 -17.31 4.97
CA ASN A 224 -13.19 -18.41 4.35
C ASN A 224 -14.09 -17.91 3.21
N ALA A 225 -14.73 -16.74 3.37
CA ALA A 225 -15.55 -16.14 2.33
C ALA A 225 -14.71 -15.77 1.08
N ILE A 226 -13.50 -15.22 1.27
CA ILE A 226 -12.58 -14.92 0.18
C ILE A 226 -12.16 -16.19 -0.55
N THR A 227 -11.76 -17.25 0.18
CA THR A 227 -11.30 -18.49 -0.45
C THR A 227 -12.42 -19.20 -1.18
N ASN A 228 -13.62 -19.27 -0.60
CA ASN A 228 -14.78 -19.90 -1.24
C ASN A 228 -15.18 -19.17 -2.52
N THR A 229 -15.25 -17.84 -2.49
CA THR A 229 -15.58 -17.03 -3.68
C THR A 229 -14.49 -17.14 -4.75
N ALA A 230 -13.21 -17.11 -4.37
CA ALA A 230 -12.10 -17.32 -5.30
C ALA A 230 -12.14 -18.72 -5.95
N ASN A 231 -12.41 -19.77 -5.16
CA ASN A 231 -12.53 -21.13 -5.67
C ASN A 231 -13.72 -21.29 -6.62
N ALA A 232 -14.86 -20.68 -6.30
CA ALA A 232 -16.04 -20.68 -7.16
C ALA A 232 -15.76 -19.97 -8.50
N GLN A 233 -15.04 -18.84 -8.49
CA GLN A 233 -14.62 -18.14 -9.70
C GLN A 233 -13.68 -19.00 -10.56
N VAL A 234 -12.69 -19.67 -9.95
CA VAL A 234 -11.77 -20.57 -10.65
C VAL A 234 -12.52 -21.76 -11.26
N ALA A 235 -13.46 -22.36 -10.52
CA ALA A 235 -14.29 -23.45 -11.02
C ALA A 235 -15.13 -23.03 -12.24
N ALA A 236 -15.74 -21.85 -12.20
CA ALA A 236 -16.52 -21.31 -13.32
C ALA A 236 -15.66 -21.01 -14.57
N VAL A 237 -14.42 -20.53 -14.38
CA VAL A 237 -13.50 -20.34 -15.52
C VAL A 237 -13.07 -21.68 -16.11
N ARG A 238 -12.77 -22.68 -15.25
CA ARG A 238 -12.37 -24.02 -15.70
C ARG A 238 -13.48 -24.69 -16.51
N SER A 239 -14.74 -24.60 -16.08
CA SER A 239 -15.85 -25.18 -16.83
C SER A 239 -16.04 -24.52 -18.20
N ARG A 240 -15.91 -23.19 -18.29
CA ARG A 240 -15.94 -22.45 -19.58
C ARG A 240 -14.80 -22.85 -20.51
N VAL A 241 -13.58 -22.97 -19.98
CA VAL A 241 -12.42 -23.41 -20.75
C VAL A 241 -12.59 -24.86 -21.22
N ALA A 242 -13.13 -25.73 -20.38
CA ALA A 242 -13.43 -27.11 -20.74
C ALA A 242 -14.49 -27.18 -21.86
N ALA A 243 -15.58 -26.42 -21.74
CA ALA A 243 -16.61 -26.33 -22.77
C ALA A 243 -16.06 -25.81 -24.11
N HIS A 244 -15.22 -24.75 -24.08
CA HIS A 244 -14.58 -24.24 -25.29
C HIS A 244 -13.59 -25.24 -25.90
N LYS A 245 -12.86 -26.00 -25.08
CA LYS A 245 -11.98 -27.07 -25.58
C LYS A 245 -12.78 -28.20 -26.23
N ALA A 246 -13.90 -28.60 -25.64
CA ALA A 246 -14.79 -29.60 -26.21
C ALA A 246 -15.38 -29.15 -27.55
N ALA A 247 -15.85 -27.89 -27.64
CA ALA A 247 -16.38 -27.31 -28.87
C ALA A 247 -15.33 -27.12 -30.00
N ARG A 248 -14.04 -27.17 -29.69
CA ARG A 248 -12.95 -27.12 -30.68
C ARG A 248 -12.51 -28.51 -31.16
N ALA A 249 -12.94 -29.57 -30.48
CA ALA A 249 -12.56 -30.95 -30.78
C ALA A 249 -13.61 -31.68 -31.64
N SER A 250 -14.82 -31.13 -31.75
CA SER A 250 -15.88 -31.49 -32.72
C SER A 250 -15.73 -30.71 -34.01
#